data_AF-A0A7J8RNY5-F1
#
_entry.id   AF-A0A7J8RNY5-F1
#
_cell.length_a   1.000
_cell.length_b   1.000
_cell.length_c   1.000
_cell.angle_alpha   90.00
_cell.angle_beta   90.00
_cell.angle_gamma   90.00
#
_symmetry.space_group_name_H-M   'P 1'
#
loop_
_entity.id
_entity.type
_entity.pdbx_description
1 polymer ?
#
loop_
_entity_poly.entity_id
_entity_poly.type
_entity_poly.pdbx_seq_one_letter_code
_entity_poly.pdbx_strand_id
1 'polypeptide(L)' 'MPLGISGTFNFMIIFQIEHNILMHLFYILSIVSVFGGSLFNAMYGSLVTSSLIRETTENESTNEGYRFGREEYQLIIS' A
#
# COMPACT_ATOMS: atom_id res chain seq x y z
N MET A 1 -13.42 -22.41 2.73
CA MET A 1 -13.22 -21.63 1.48
C MET A 1 -12.79 -22.58 0.37
N PRO A 2 -13.34 -22.47 -0.85
CA PRO A 2 -12.91 -23.24 -2.02
C PRO A 2 -11.60 -22.66 -2.59
N LEU A 3 -10.76 -23.50 -3.19
CA LEU A 3 -9.48 -23.09 -3.78
C LEU A 3 -9.69 -22.64 -5.24
N GLY A 4 -9.93 -21.35 -5.44
CA GLY A 4 -10.03 -20.74 -6.77
C GLY A 4 -10.72 -19.37 -6.75
N ILE A 5 -10.46 -18.54 -7.76
CA ILE A 5 -10.99 -17.16 -7.82
C ILE A 5 -12.52 -17.14 -7.76
N SER A 6 -13.19 -17.93 -8.61
CA SER A 6 -14.64 -18.07 -8.61
C SER A 6 -15.18 -18.66 -7.29
N GLY A 7 -14.44 -19.60 -6.70
CA GLY A 7 -14.77 -20.19 -5.40
C GLY A 7 -14.73 -19.17 -4.26
N THR A 8 -13.76 -18.27 -4.26
CA THR A 8 -13.67 -17.17 -3.29
C THR A 8 -14.86 -16.22 -3.41
N PHE A 9 -15.24 -15.81 -4.63
CA PHE A 9 -16.41 -14.97 -4.83
C PHE A 9 -17.71 -15.66 -4.38
N ASN A 10 -17.88 -16.94 -4.73
CA ASN A 10 -19.05 -17.71 -4.32
C ASN A 10 -19.16 -17.81 -2.79
N PHE A 11 -18.04 -18.11 -2.11
CA PHE A 11 -17.99 -18.12 -0.65
C PHE A 11 -18.36 -16.76 -0.05
N MET A 12 -17.83 -15.67 -0.60
CA MET A 12 -18.08 -14.32 -0.09
C MET A 12 -19.58 -13.94 -0.19
N ILE A 13 -20.26 -14.33 -1.26
CA ILE A 13 -21.70 -14.09 -1.46
C ILE A 13 -22.53 -14.91 -0.47
N ILE A 14 -22.28 -16.23 -0.37
CA ILE A 14 -23.01 -17.10 0.56
C ILE A 14 -22.79 -16.64 2.00
N PHE A 15 -21.55 -16.30 2.36
CA PHE A 15 -21.21 -15.83 3.70
C PHE A 15 -21.89 -14.50 4.05
N GLN A 16 -22.06 -13.61 3.06
CA GLN A 16 -22.84 -12.40 3.24
C GLN A 16 -24.33 -12.69 3.44
N ILE A 17 -24.92 -13.61 2.69
CA ILE A 17 -26.34 -13.97 2.82
C ILE A 17 -26.62 -14.63 4.18
N GLU A 18 -25.74 -15.53 4.63
CA GLU A 18 -25.94 -16.29 5.87
C GLU A 18 -25.57 -15.51 7.13
N HIS A 19 -24.55 -14.63 7.08
CA HIS A 19 -24.00 -13.98 8.27
C HIS A 19 -24.06 -12.44 8.25
N ASN A 20 -24.52 -11.83 7.16
CA ASN A 20 -24.60 -10.38 6.98
C ASN A 20 -23.29 -9.64 7.35
N ILE A 21 -22.14 -10.19 6.92
CA ILE A 21 -20.84 -9.76 7.42
C ILE A 21 -20.52 -8.28 7.14
N LEU A 22 -21.07 -7.67 6.09
CA LEU A 22 -20.94 -6.23 5.80
C LEU A 22 -21.34 -5.34 6.99
N MET A 23 -22.29 -5.79 7.82
CA MET A 23 -22.74 -5.04 8.99
C MET A 23 -21.97 -5.39 10.27
N HIS A 24 -21.02 -6.31 10.20
CA HIS A 24 -20.25 -6.76 11.37
C HIS A 24 -19.09 -5.79 11.67
N LEU A 25 -18.97 -5.35 12.93
CA LEU A 25 -17.97 -4.37 13.35
C LEU A 25 -16.52 -4.77 12.99
N PHE A 26 -16.13 -6.02 13.24
CA PHE A 26 -14.79 -6.50 12.87
C PHE A 26 -14.50 -6.43 11.37
N TYR A 27 -15.50 -6.67 10.53
CA TYR A 27 -15.33 -6.58 9.07
C TYR A 27 -15.09 -5.13 8.64
N ILE A 28 -15.86 -4.19 9.19
CA ILE A 28 -15.66 -2.75 8.95
C ILE A 28 -14.28 -2.30 9.44
N LEU A 29 -13.84 -2.75 10.61
CA LEU A 29 -12.52 -2.42 11.15
C LEU A 29 -11.38 -2.93 10.25
N SER A 30 -11.51 -4.16 9.73
CA SER A 30 -10.56 -4.71 8.77
C SER A 30 -10.52 -3.91 7.47
N ILE A 31 -11.68 -3.49 6.94
CA ILE A 31 -11.75 -2.61 5.76
C ILE A 31 -11.00 -1.31 6.03
N VAL A 32 -11.30 -0.62 7.12
CA VAL A 32 -10.64 0.66 7.47
C VAL A 32 -9.13 0.48 7.58
N SER A 33 -8.67 -0.64 8.15
CA SER A 33 -7.24 -0.96 8.24
C SER A 33 -6.60 -1.17 6.87
N VAL A 34 -7.20 -1.98 5.99
CA VAL A 34 -6.66 -2.25 4.65
C VAL A 34 -6.63 -0.97 3.79
N PHE A 35 -7.73 -0.22 3.77
CA PHE A 35 -7.80 1.04 3.05
C PHE A 35 -6.83 2.07 3.62
N GLY A 36 -6.80 2.27 4.93
CA GLY A 36 -5.87 3.17 5.60
C GLY A 36 -4.41 2.81 5.34
N GLY A 37 -4.05 1.54 5.45
CA GLY A 37 -2.70 1.06 5.16
C GLY A 37 -2.28 1.33 3.71
N SER A 38 -3.16 1.07 2.74
CA SER A 38 -2.88 1.36 1.34
C SER A 38 -2.72 2.85 1.05
N LEU A 39 -3.55 3.69 1.68
CA LEU A 39 -3.50 5.15 1.54
C LEU A 39 -2.23 5.72 2.16
N PHE A 40 -1.87 5.30 3.37
CA PHE A 40 -0.64 5.75 4.02
C PHE A 40 0.61 5.25 3.30
N ASN A 41 0.59 4.03 2.74
CA ASN A 41 1.69 3.54 1.92
C ASN A 41 1.89 4.39 0.66
N ALA A 42 0.81 4.73 -0.04
CA ALA A 42 0.87 5.62 -1.20
C ALA A 42 1.34 7.03 -0.81
N MET A 43 0.81 7.59 0.28
CA MET A 43 1.20 8.90 0.80
C MET A 43 2.69 8.92 1.18
N TYR A 44 3.15 7.94 1.95
CA TYR A 44 4.54 7.84 2.36
C TYR A 44 5.48 7.73 1.15
N GLY A 45 5.17 6.83 0.22
CA GLY A 45 5.93 6.71 -1.04
C GLY A 45 5.96 8.02 -1.82
N SER A 46 4.85 8.76 -1.89
CA SER A 46 4.79 10.05 -2.59
C SER A 46 5.62 11.13 -1.91
N LEU A 47 5.58 11.23 -0.57
CA LEU A 47 6.36 12.22 0.19
C LEU A 47 7.86 11.93 0.06
N VAL A 48 8.26 10.68 0.24
CA VAL A 48 9.64 10.24 0.06
C VAL A 48 10.12 10.57 -1.35
N THR A 49 9.36 10.19 -2.38
CA THR A 49 9.76 10.46 -3.77
C THR A 49 9.85 11.95 -4.08
N SER A 50 8.96 12.77 -3.50
CA SER A 50 8.94 14.22 -3.73
C SER A 50 10.09 14.97 -3.05
N SER A 51 10.65 14.41 -1.98
CA SER A 51 11.72 15.03 -1.19
C SER A 51 13.12 14.51 -1.53
N LEU A 52 13.27 13.70 -2.58
CA LEU A 52 14.57 13.20 -3.03
C LEU A 52 15.50 14.34 -3.41
N ILE A 53 16.73 14.28 -2.89
CA ILE A 53 17.80 15.18 -3.30
C ILE A 53 18.21 14.80 -4.72
N ARG A 54 18.27 15.77 -5.63
CA ARG A 54 18.66 15.54 -7.03
C ARG A 54 20.16 15.26 -7.10
N GLU A 55 20.52 14.00 -7.35
CA GLU A 55 21.91 13.54 -7.53
C GLU A 55 22.24 13.08 -8.97
N THR A 56 21.26 13.00 -9.86
CA THR A 56 21.43 12.53 -11.25
C THR A 56 21.11 13.62 -12.29
N THR A 57 21.48 13.36 -13.54
CA THR A 57 21.12 14.23 -14.68
C THR A 57 19.70 13.97 -15.17
N GLU A 58 19.14 14.86 -16.01
CA GLU A 58 17.72 14.76 -16.45
C GLU A 58 17.41 13.54 -17.31
N ASN A 59 18.43 12.97 -17.94
CA ASN A 59 18.30 11.84 -18.84
C ASN A 59 18.54 10.48 -18.14
N GLU A 60 18.75 10.50 -16.82
CA GLU A 60 19.03 9.32 -15.99
C GLU A 60 17.94 9.13 -14.93
N SER A 61 17.70 7.89 -14.52
CA SER A 61 16.74 7.60 -13.45
C SER A 61 17.24 8.16 -12.12
N THR A 62 16.34 8.78 -11.35
CA THR A 62 16.66 9.27 -9.98
C THR A 62 17.16 8.15 -9.06
N ASN A 63 16.79 6.89 -9.34
CA ASN A 63 17.23 5.74 -8.55
C ASN A 63 18.74 5.47 -8.68
N GLU A 64 19.41 5.91 -9.76
CA GLU A 64 20.87 5.76 -9.91
C GLU A 64 21.65 6.66 -8.93
N GLY A 65 21.00 7.68 -8.36
CA GLY A 65 21.55 8.48 -7.26
C GLY A 65 21.59 7.71 -5.94
N TYR A 66 20.81 6.63 -5.79
CA TYR A 66 20.82 5.81 -4.59
C TYR A 66 22.00 4.83 -4.59
N ARG A 67 22.77 4.85 -3.49
CA ARG A 67 23.82 3.86 -3.21
C ARG A 67 23.49 3.07 -1.96
N PHE A 68 23.53 1.75 -2.06
CA PHE A 68 23.31 0.86 -0.93
C PHE A 68 24.41 1.03 0.13
N GLY A 69 24.02 1.17 1.40
CA GLY A 69 24.95 1.30 2.53
C GLY A 69 25.55 2.70 2.73
N ARG A 70 25.00 3.74 2.09
CA ARG A 70 25.42 5.13 2.33
C ARG A 70 24.94 5.63 3.71
N GLU A 71 25.77 6.44 4.38
CA GLU A 71 25.47 7.02 5.70
C GLU A 71 24.66 8.33 5.64
N GLU A 72 24.70 9.04 4.52
CA GLU A 72 24.00 10.31 4.32
C GLU A 72 22.53 10.12 3.95
N TYR A 73 21.66 11.01 4.42
CA TYR A 73 20.26 11.07 4.03
C TYR A 73 20.11 11.50 2.57
N GLN A 74 19.33 10.73 1.79
CA GLN A 74 18.98 11.06 0.40
C GLN A 74 17.69 11.87 0.26
N LEU A 75 17.10 12.30 1.39
CA LEU A 75 15.85 13.04 1.45
C LEU A 75 16.04 14.37 2.18
N ILE A 76 15.34 15.40 1.71
CA ILE A 76 15.15 16.63 2.46
C ILE A 76 14.01 16.40 3.45
N ILE A 77 14.37 16.15 4.70
CA ILE A 77 13.42 16.01 5.80
C ILE A 77 13.24 17.42 6.40
N SER A 78 12.09 18.06 6.09
CA SER A 78 11.67 19.32 6.72
C SER A 78 11.11 19.09 8.11
#